data_AF-A0A8R7V959-F1
#
_entry.id   AF-A0A8R7V959-F1
#
_cell.length_a   1.000
_cell.length_b   1.000
_cell.length_c   1.000
_cell.angle_alpha   90.00
_cell.angle_beta   90.00
_cell.angle_gamma   90.00
#
_symmetry.space_group_name_H-M   'P 1'
#
loop_
_entity.id
_entity.type
_entity.pdbx_description
1 polymer ?
#
loop_
_entity_poly.entity_id
_entity_poly.type
_entity_poly.pdbx_seq_one_letter_code
_entity_poly.pdbx_strand_id
1 'polypeptide(L)'
;MAHRLLHGTLHATILEADDLTNPDRATGGAPQIFRRFVEGFEETIGRGKGSTQLYATVDLGKARVGRTRVIAGDPVNPRWYEDFHIYCAHFAADVVFTVKAAQPIGATLIGRAYLPVRELLDAGGREIERRLDVLDPSKKKIHHGPTIHVRLRFCDVAANPREWGAGLGGARHPGVPYTFFSQRPGCRVTLYQDAHTPDAFAPRIPLSGGRTYQQGRCWEDVFDAISDARHLIYVTGWSVYTEITLIRDGSRPRPGGDATLGELLKRKASEGVRVLMLVWDDRTSVESLGMTWGYMGTHDAETAEYFRGTDVQCVLCPRNPDIGRSAVMGLQTAYMISHHQKIIAVDHDMPVRGGSSRRRIVSFVGGLDLCDGRYDTQFHSLFRTMDTAHHKDFHQPNFVDTSITKGGPREPWHDIHAKIEGPAAWDILYNFEQRWRKQGVPVHRRRCELRLS
;
A
#
# COMPACT_ATOMS: atom_id res chain seq x y z
N MET A 1 -31.93 -4.87 -20.17
CA MET A 1 -31.04 -4.10 -21.07
C MET A 1 -29.77 -4.92 -21.30
N ALA A 2 -29.22 -4.89 -22.51
CA ALA A 2 -28.02 -5.67 -22.81
C ALA A 2 -26.79 -5.06 -22.13
N HIS A 3 -25.99 -5.88 -21.48
CA HIS A 3 -24.72 -5.43 -20.92
C HIS A 3 -23.76 -5.04 -22.05
N ARG A 4 -22.93 -4.03 -21.81
CA ARG A 4 -21.87 -3.56 -22.69
C ARG A 4 -20.55 -3.56 -21.94
N LEU A 5 -19.47 -3.87 -22.65
CA LEU A 5 -18.13 -3.79 -22.08
C LEU A 5 -17.70 -2.33 -22.02
N LEU A 6 -17.32 -1.88 -20.83
CA LEU A 6 -16.54 -0.68 -20.60
C LEU A 6 -15.11 -1.11 -20.33
N HIS A 7 -14.26 -1.07 -21.36
CA HIS A 7 -12.83 -1.30 -21.25
C HIS A 7 -12.09 0.00 -21.57
N GLY A 8 -11.58 0.66 -20.55
CA GLY A 8 -11.09 2.04 -20.69
C GLY A 8 -11.05 2.77 -19.36
N THR A 9 -11.15 4.08 -19.42
CA THR A 9 -11.23 4.94 -18.25
C THR A 9 -12.56 5.69 -18.24
N LEU A 10 -13.27 5.61 -17.12
CA LEU A 10 -14.42 6.47 -16.84
C LEU A 10 -13.97 7.64 -15.96
N HIS A 11 -13.97 8.84 -16.51
CA HIS A 11 -13.90 10.06 -15.71
C HIS A 11 -15.31 10.36 -15.19
N ALA A 12 -15.47 10.48 -13.88
CA ALA A 12 -16.75 10.78 -13.26
C ALA A 12 -16.59 11.89 -12.23
N THR A 13 -17.50 12.86 -12.24
CA THR A 13 -17.62 13.87 -11.19
C THR A 13 -18.98 13.70 -10.53
N ILE A 14 -18.99 13.56 -9.21
CA ILE A 14 -20.22 13.62 -8.41
C ILE A 14 -20.28 15.02 -7.80
N LEU A 15 -21.19 15.85 -8.30
CA LEU A 15 -21.27 17.26 -7.91
C LEU A 15 -22.05 17.39 -6.59
N GLU A 16 -23.35 17.13 -6.65
CA GLU A 16 -24.28 17.33 -5.55
C GLU A 16 -25.52 16.44 -5.69
N ALA A 17 -26.31 16.34 -4.63
CA ALA A 17 -27.65 15.79 -4.68
C ALA A 17 -28.62 16.76 -4.01
N ASP A 18 -29.89 16.65 -4.37
CA ASP A 18 -30.92 17.59 -3.96
C ASP A 18 -32.15 16.88 -3.41
N ASP A 19 -32.76 17.54 -2.42
CA ASP A 19 -33.97 17.10 -1.70
C ASP A 19 -33.89 15.67 -1.15
N LEU A 20 -32.72 15.27 -0.64
CA LEU A 20 -32.57 13.95 -0.02
C LEU A 20 -33.34 13.86 1.30
N THR A 21 -33.90 12.69 1.58
CA THR A 21 -34.48 12.35 2.89
C THR A 21 -33.80 11.14 3.50
N ASN A 22 -33.45 11.20 4.78
CA ASN A 22 -32.98 10.03 5.52
C ASN A 22 -34.17 9.25 6.10
N PRO A 23 -34.45 8.02 5.62
CA PRO A 23 -35.61 7.24 6.08
C PRO A 23 -35.50 6.78 7.55
N ASP A 24 -34.30 6.76 8.13
CA ASP A 24 -34.08 6.34 9.52
C ASP A 24 -34.21 7.48 10.55
N ARG A 25 -34.61 8.68 10.09
CA ARG A 25 -34.92 9.83 10.96
C ARG A 25 -36.41 10.09 10.98
N ALA A 26 -36.94 10.35 12.18
CA ALA A 26 -38.33 10.75 12.37
C ALA A 26 -38.68 12.06 11.63
N THR A 27 -37.69 12.92 11.39
CA THR A 27 -37.81 14.15 10.60
C THR A 27 -37.75 13.91 9.09
N GLY A 28 -37.57 12.67 8.61
CA GLY A 28 -37.39 12.35 7.18
C GLY A 28 -38.54 12.82 6.29
N GLY A 29 -39.76 12.97 6.83
CA GLY A 29 -40.92 13.51 6.11
C GLY A 29 -41.20 15.01 6.33
N ALA A 30 -40.38 15.73 7.10
CA ALA A 30 -40.61 17.13 7.45
C ALA A 30 -40.12 18.13 6.37
N PRO A 31 -40.61 19.38 6.34
CA PRO A 31 -40.11 20.42 5.43
C PRO A 31 -38.59 20.64 5.56
N GLN A 32 -37.92 21.00 4.47
CA GLN A 32 -36.44 21.08 4.38
C GLN A 32 -35.81 21.95 5.49
N ILE A 33 -36.40 23.11 5.77
CA ILE A 33 -35.92 24.06 6.80
C ILE A 33 -35.97 23.40 8.19
N PHE A 34 -37.02 22.63 8.46
CA PHE A 34 -37.20 21.94 9.74
C PHE A 34 -36.18 20.82 9.93
N ARG A 35 -35.88 20.05 8.86
CA ARG A 35 -34.83 19.01 8.86
C ARG A 35 -33.45 19.60 9.19
N ARG A 36 -33.06 20.65 8.47
CA ARG A 36 -31.77 21.32 8.70
C ARG A 36 -31.65 21.92 10.10
N PHE A 37 -32.72 22.54 10.60
CA PHE A 37 -32.73 23.15 11.93
C PHE A 37 -32.60 22.10 13.05
N VAL A 38 -33.36 21.00 12.98
CA VAL A 38 -33.30 19.94 14.00
C VAL A 38 -31.94 19.25 14.01
N GLU A 39 -31.41 18.87 12.84
CA GLU A 39 -30.10 18.19 12.78
C GLU A 39 -28.94 19.11 13.18
N GLY A 40 -28.97 20.38 12.80
CA GLY A 40 -27.98 21.37 13.23
C GLY A 40 -28.05 21.65 14.74
N PHE A 41 -29.24 21.62 15.33
CA PHE A 41 -29.42 21.74 16.78
C PHE A 41 -28.89 20.50 17.53
N GLU A 42 -29.20 19.28 17.08
CA GLU A 42 -28.66 18.02 17.65
C GLU A 42 -27.12 17.96 17.60
N GLU A 43 -26.51 18.42 16.50
CA GLU A 43 -25.07 18.50 16.33
C GLU A 43 -24.43 19.51 17.30
N THR A 44 -25.05 20.69 17.46
CA THR A 44 -24.54 21.75 18.34
C THR A 44 -24.61 21.38 19.82
N ILE A 45 -25.65 20.68 20.25
CA ILE A 45 -25.87 20.32 21.67
C ILE A 45 -25.29 18.95 22.05
N GLY A 46 -24.80 18.16 21.08
CA GLY A 46 -24.25 16.82 21.31
C GLY A 46 -25.25 15.79 21.86
N ARG A 47 -26.57 16.04 21.73
CA ARG A 47 -27.66 15.14 22.14
C ARG A 47 -28.53 14.85 20.93
N GLY A 48 -28.71 13.57 20.58
CA GLY A 48 -29.43 13.11 19.39
C GLY A 48 -28.58 12.19 18.51
N LYS A 49 -28.97 12.00 17.24
CA LYS A 49 -28.20 11.17 16.28
C LYS A 49 -27.04 11.96 15.62
N GLY A 50 -26.90 13.26 15.91
CA GLY A 50 -25.93 14.16 15.28
C GLY A 50 -26.38 14.58 13.87
N SER A 51 -25.49 15.14 13.04
CA SER A 51 -25.79 15.46 11.64
C SER A 51 -25.75 14.22 10.74
N THR A 52 -26.63 14.13 9.74
CA THR A 52 -26.58 13.02 8.78
C THR A 52 -25.29 13.09 7.97
N GLN A 53 -24.51 12.02 8.04
CA GLN A 53 -23.28 11.84 7.27
C GLN A 53 -23.58 11.17 5.94
N LEU A 54 -23.38 11.86 4.81
CA LEU A 54 -23.77 11.40 3.48
C LEU A 54 -22.56 11.13 2.60
N TYR A 55 -22.67 10.09 1.77
CA TYR A 55 -21.73 9.80 0.69
C TYR A 55 -22.43 9.16 -0.50
N ALA A 56 -21.79 9.25 -1.67
CA ALA A 56 -22.24 8.60 -2.88
C ALA A 56 -21.21 7.56 -3.34
N THR A 57 -21.69 6.53 -4.06
CA THR A 57 -20.84 5.52 -4.67
C THR A 57 -21.12 5.39 -6.15
N VAL A 58 -20.09 5.03 -6.92
CA VAL A 58 -20.20 4.68 -8.34
C VAL A 58 -20.02 3.17 -8.50
N ASP A 59 -20.98 2.53 -9.14
CA ASP A 59 -20.98 1.10 -9.41
C ASP A 59 -21.15 0.83 -10.93
N LEU A 60 -20.40 -0.13 -11.47
CA LEU A 60 -20.59 -0.67 -12.81
C LEU A 60 -21.22 -2.07 -12.70
N GLY A 61 -22.53 -2.15 -12.94
CA GLY A 61 -23.30 -3.34 -12.59
C GLY A 61 -23.29 -3.59 -11.08
N LYS A 62 -22.67 -4.68 -10.62
CA LYS A 62 -22.52 -5.01 -9.19
C LYS A 62 -21.13 -4.64 -8.63
N ALA A 63 -20.21 -4.15 -9.47
CA ALA A 63 -18.86 -3.83 -9.07
C ALA A 63 -18.76 -2.38 -8.59
N ARG A 64 -18.35 -2.18 -7.33
CA ARG A 64 -18.05 -0.85 -6.77
C ARG A 64 -16.73 -0.36 -7.35
N VAL A 65 -16.75 0.83 -7.93
CA VAL A 65 -15.57 1.40 -8.60
C VAL A 65 -15.16 2.79 -8.08
N GLY A 66 -16.03 3.45 -7.31
CA GLY A 66 -15.72 4.73 -6.67
C GLY A 66 -16.61 5.02 -5.47
N ARG A 67 -16.12 5.87 -4.55
CA ARG A 67 -16.87 6.35 -3.39
C ARG A 67 -16.37 7.75 -3.04
N THR A 68 -17.29 8.68 -2.83
CA THR A 68 -16.94 10.01 -2.33
C THR A 68 -16.44 9.96 -0.89
N ARG A 69 -15.84 11.05 -0.42
CA ARG A 69 -15.74 11.31 1.01
C ARG A 69 -17.13 11.37 1.65
N VAL A 70 -17.16 11.06 2.94
CA VAL A 70 -18.35 11.27 3.77
C VAL A 70 -18.38 12.74 4.18
N ILE A 71 -19.51 13.42 3.95
CA ILE A 71 -19.72 14.81 4.36
C ILE A 71 -20.86 14.90 5.37
N ALA A 72 -20.79 15.88 6.26
CA ALA A 72 -21.81 16.23 7.22
C ALA A 72 -22.26 17.70 7.01
N GLY A 73 -23.28 18.14 7.74
CA GLY A 73 -23.74 19.54 7.75
C GLY A 73 -25.00 19.82 6.92
N ASP A 74 -25.07 19.36 5.67
CA ASP A 74 -26.30 19.50 4.84
C ASP A 74 -26.93 18.13 4.54
N PRO A 75 -27.95 17.71 5.31
CA PRO A 75 -28.59 16.41 5.13
C PRO A 75 -29.57 16.37 3.95
N VAL A 76 -29.87 17.52 3.34
CA VAL A 76 -30.86 17.65 2.27
C VAL A 76 -30.18 17.83 0.91
N ASN A 77 -29.20 18.73 0.84
CA ASN A 77 -28.54 19.09 -0.41
C ASN A 77 -27.00 18.94 -0.31
N PRO A 78 -26.49 17.70 -0.12
CA PRO A 78 -25.05 17.45 0.02
C PRO A 78 -24.28 17.83 -1.26
N ARG A 79 -23.13 18.47 -1.08
CA ARG A 79 -22.22 18.88 -2.15
C ARG A 79 -20.85 18.23 -1.99
N TRP A 80 -20.52 17.31 -2.88
CA TRP A 80 -19.26 16.58 -2.85
C TRP A 80 -18.19 17.24 -3.71
N TYR A 81 -18.53 17.61 -4.94
CA TYR A 81 -17.61 18.09 -5.98
C TYR A 81 -16.36 17.22 -6.08
N GLU A 82 -16.56 15.92 -6.25
CA GLU A 82 -15.48 14.93 -6.22
C GLU A 82 -15.31 14.26 -7.58
N ASP A 83 -14.09 14.34 -8.10
CA ASP A 83 -13.67 13.77 -9.37
C ASP A 83 -13.01 12.41 -9.19
N PHE A 84 -13.30 11.50 -10.12
CA PHE A 84 -12.79 10.14 -10.15
C PHE A 84 -12.16 9.84 -11.51
N HIS A 85 -11.00 9.19 -11.47
CA HIS A 85 -10.37 8.55 -12.63
C HIS A 85 -10.50 7.02 -12.46
N ILE A 86 -11.53 6.43 -13.07
CA ILE A 86 -11.93 5.05 -12.81
C ILE A 86 -11.46 4.14 -13.93
N TYR A 87 -10.56 3.21 -13.63
CA TYR A 87 -10.17 2.15 -14.56
C TYR A 87 -11.29 1.11 -14.71
N CYS A 88 -11.68 0.83 -15.94
CA CYS A 88 -12.82 -0.01 -16.28
C CYS A 88 -12.40 -1.23 -17.10
N ALA A 89 -12.89 -2.41 -16.70
CA ALA A 89 -12.88 -3.64 -17.49
C ALA A 89 -14.15 -4.46 -17.18
N HIS A 90 -15.31 -3.83 -17.33
CA HIS A 90 -16.58 -4.32 -16.76
C HIS A 90 -17.69 -4.42 -17.78
N PHE A 91 -18.54 -5.46 -17.67
CA PHE A 91 -19.81 -5.56 -18.38
C PHE A 91 -20.95 -4.95 -17.56
N ALA A 92 -21.51 -3.84 -18.02
CA ALA A 92 -22.59 -3.14 -17.32
C ALA A 92 -23.70 -2.68 -18.27
N ALA A 93 -24.93 -2.63 -17.76
CA ALA A 93 -26.06 -2.00 -18.45
C ALA A 93 -26.19 -0.51 -18.07
N ASP A 94 -25.92 -0.19 -16.80
CA ASP A 94 -26.01 1.14 -16.23
C ASP A 94 -24.75 1.45 -15.39
N VAL A 95 -24.35 2.72 -15.37
CA VAL A 95 -23.54 3.29 -14.29
C VAL A 95 -24.52 3.66 -13.18
N VAL A 96 -24.31 3.10 -11.99
CA VAL A 96 -25.23 3.26 -10.86
C VAL A 96 -24.61 4.15 -9.81
N PHE A 97 -25.32 5.20 -9.44
CA PHE A 97 -24.96 6.09 -8.34
C PHE A 97 -25.81 5.75 -7.13
N THR A 98 -25.19 5.30 -6.04
CA THR A 98 -25.92 4.98 -4.80
C THR A 98 -25.61 6.03 -3.74
N VAL A 99 -26.65 6.70 -3.23
CA VAL A 99 -26.52 7.65 -2.12
C VAL A 99 -26.84 6.94 -0.81
N LYS A 100 -26.00 7.15 0.21
CA LYS A 100 -26.10 6.47 1.49
C LYS A 100 -25.86 7.43 2.65
N ALA A 101 -26.57 7.19 3.75
CA ALA A 101 -26.22 7.76 5.05
C ALA A 101 -25.30 6.78 5.80
N ALA A 102 -24.12 7.26 6.19
CA ALA A 102 -23.20 6.51 7.03
C ALA A 102 -23.81 6.36 8.44
N GLN A 103 -23.65 5.17 9.01
CA GLN A 103 -24.01 4.88 10.40
C GLN A 103 -22.77 4.36 11.14
N PRO A 104 -22.73 4.44 12.49
CA PRO A 104 -21.67 3.81 13.28
C PRO A 104 -21.52 2.31 12.97
N ILE A 105 -22.63 1.64 12.63
CA ILE A 105 -22.65 0.23 12.23
C ILE A 105 -23.39 0.13 10.89
N GLY A 106 -22.65 0.20 9.78
CA GLY A 106 -23.19 0.02 8.43
C GLY A 106 -23.56 1.33 7.73
N ALA A 107 -24.57 1.28 6.88
CA ALA A 107 -25.06 2.44 6.14
C ALA A 107 -26.51 2.25 5.70
N THR A 108 -27.31 3.31 5.78
CA THR A 108 -28.68 3.36 5.26
C THR A 108 -28.63 3.70 3.78
N LEU A 109 -29.39 2.95 2.97
CA LEU A 109 -29.61 3.31 1.58
C LEU A 109 -30.62 4.46 1.48
N ILE A 110 -30.23 5.57 0.87
CA ILE A 110 -31.15 6.67 0.54
C ILE A 110 -31.85 6.36 -0.79
N GLY A 111 -31.08 5.99 -1.81
CA GLY A 111 -31.62 5.61 -3.12
C GLY A 111 -30.54 5.41 -4.16
N ARG A 112 -30.96 5.15 -5.41
CA ARG A 112 -30.08 4.89 -6.54
C ARG A 112 -30.51 5.66 -7.78
N ALA A 113 -29.55 6.23 -8.49
CA ALA A 113 -29.73 6.79 -9.82
C ALA A 113 -28.98 5.96 -10.87
N TYR A 114 -29.45 5.97 -12.11
CA TYR A 114 -28.97 5.08 -13.17
C TYR A 114 -28.72 5.89 -14.44
N LEU A 115 -27.50 5.80 -14.98
CA LEU A 115 -27.17 6.31 -16.30
C LEU A 115 -26.90 5.13 -17.24
N PRO A 116 -27.66 4.95 -18.33
CA PRO A 116 -27.43 3.86 -19.27
C PRO A 116 -26.03 3.91 -19.85
N VAL A 117 -25.28 2.80 -19.80
CA VAL A 117 -23.91 2.70 -20.34
C VAL A 117 -23.89 3.01 -21.84
N ARG A 118 -24.97 2.65 -22.55
CA ARG A 118 -25.13 2.97 -23.96
C ARG A 118 -24.95 4.46 -24.25
N GLU A 119 -25.44 5.33 -23.37
CA GLU A 119 -25.33 6.79 -23.56
C GLU A 119 -23.87 7.24 -23.54
N LEU A 120 -23.05 6.67 -22.67
CA LEU A 120 -21.60 6.94 -22.60
C LEU A 120 -20.86 6.45 -23.85
N LEU A 121 -21.23 5.27 -24.36
CA LEU A 121 -20.63 4.70 -25.56
C LEU A 121 -21.02 5.51 -26.82
N ASP A 122 -22.30 5.85 -26.94
CA ASP A 122 -22.84 6.65 -28.05
C ASP A 122 -22.27 8.08 -28.04
N ALA A 123 -21.85 8.60 -26.88
CA ALA A 123 -21.18 9.89 -26.77
C ALA A 123 -19.76 9.91 -27.37
N GLY A 124 -19.10 8.75 -27.53
CA GLY A 124 -17.82 8.62 -28.22
C GLY A 124 -16.70 9.46 -27.60
N GLY A 125 -16.56 9.44 -26.27
CA GLY A 125 -15.52 10.20 -25.55
C GLY A 125 -15.90 11.64 -25.20
N ARG A 126 -17.10 12.10 -25.57
CA ARG A 126 -17.62 13.40 -25.11
C ARG A 126 -18.16 13.31 -23.69
N GLU A 127 -18.11 14.44 -23.01
CA GLU A 127 -18.65 14.59 -21.67
C GLU A 127 -20.18 14.65 -21.69
N ILE A 128 -20.79 14.00 -20.70
CA ILE A 128 -22.24 13.99 -20.45
C ILE A 128 -22.48 14.52 -19.05
N GLU A 129 -23.32 15.54 -18.92
CA GLU A 129 -23.78 16.09 -17.65
C GLU A 129 -25.28 15.82 -17.49
N ARG A 130 -25.67 15.23 -16.36
CA ARG A 130 -27.06 14.81 -16.10
C ARG A 130 -27.45 15.07 -14.66
N ARG A 131 -28.68 15.53 -14.49
CA ARG A 131 -29.41 15.44 -13.22
C ARG A 131 -30.33 14.22 -13.29
N LEU A 132 -30.04 13.22 -12.48
CA LEU A 132 -30.70 11.93 -12.50
C LEU A 132 -31.64 11.78 -11.29
N ASP A 133 -32.84 11.27 -11.53
CA ASP A 133 -33.77 10.93 -10.45
C ASP A 133 -33.17 9.85 -9.54
N VAL A 134 -33.22 10.08 -8.23
CA VAL A 134 -32.88 9.09 -7.21
C VAL A 134 -34.12 8.24 -6.96
N LEU A 135 -33.98 6.94 -7.23
CA LEU A 135 -35.06 5.96 -7.17
C LEU A 135 -34.95 5.09 -5.91
N ASP A 136 -36.08 4.52 -5.54
CA ASP A 136 -36.17 3.54 -4.46
C ASP A 136 -35.55 2.17 -4.88
N PRO A 137 -35.44 1.19 -3.96
CA PRO A 137 -34.92 -0.13 -4.29
C PRO A 137 -35.70 -0.88 -5.37
N SER A 138 -36.97 -0.55 -5.58
CA SER A 138 -37.86 -1.10 -6.62
C SER A 138 -37.78 -0.34 -7.95
N LYS A 139 -36.84 0.61 -8.08
CA LYS A 139 -36.67 1.51 -9.23
C LYS A 139 -37.88 2.42 -9.49
N LYS A 140 -38.66 2.73 -8.45
CA LYS A 140 -39.75 3.71 -8.53
C LYS A 140 -39.26 5.08 -8.09
N LYS A 141 -39.88 6.13 -8.64
CA LYS A 141 -39.62 7.51 -8.22
C LYS A 141 -39.99 7.68 -6.75
N ILE A 142 -39.10 8.31 -5.99
CA ILE A 142 -39.38 8.72 -4.62
C ILE A 142 -40.29 9.96 -4.67
N HIS A 143 -41.33 10.01 -3.83
CA HIS A 143 -42.45 10.95 -3.95
C HIS A 143 -42.05 12.44 -4.05
N HIS A 144 -41.02 12.87 -3.32
CA HIS A 144 -40.55 14.26 -3.32
C HIS A 144 -39.50 14.57 -4.42
N GLY A 145 -39.13 13.58 -5.24
CA GLY A 145 -38.28 13.78 -6.42
C GLY A 145 -36.82 14.14 -6.13
N PRO A 146 -36.10 13.43 -5.24
CA PRO A 146 -34.68 13.66 -5.02
C PRO A 146 -33.89 13.39 -6.31
N THR A 147 -32.83 14.16 -6.54
CA THR A 147 -31.96 14.01 -7.72
C THR A 147 -30.49 14.03 -7.35
N ILE A 148 -29.65 13.48 -8.22
CA ILE A 148 -28.18 13.59 -8.14
C ILE A 148 -27.63 14.19 -9.43
N HIS A 149 -26.71 15.14 -9.29
CA HIS A 149 -26.05 15.81 -10.39
C HIS A 149 -24.66 15.21 -10.64
N VAL A 150 -24.47 14.66 -11.83
CA VAL A 150 -23.25 13.94 -12.22
C VAL A 150 -22.75 14.37 -13.59
N ARG A 151 -21.44 14.28 -13.77
CA ARG A 151 -20.75 14.49 -15.05
C ARG A 151 -19.87 13.28 -15.34
N LEU A 152 -19.93 12.76 -16.55
CA LEU A 152 -19.20 11.55 -16.94
C LEU A 152 -18.59 11.69 -18.33
N ARG A 153 -17.41 11.12 -18.51
CA ARG A 153 -16.76 10.93 -19.80
C ARG A 153 -16.08 9.57 -19.83
N PHE A 154 -16.48 8.70 -20.75
CA PHE A 154 -15.83 7.41 -20.94
C PHE A 154 -14.84 7.48 -22.11
N CYS A 155 -13.59 7.12 -21.84
CA CYS A 155 -12.53 7.00 -22.83
C CYS A 155 -12.22 5.51 -23.03
N ASP A 156 -12.58 4.96 -24.18
CA ASP A 156 -12.24 3.58 -24.54
C ASP A 156 -10.71 3.41 -24.64
N VAL A 157 -10.15 2.28 -24.20
CA VAL A 157 -8.70 2.03 -24.31
C VAL A 157 -8.19 2.18 -25.75
N ALA A 158 -9.00 1.80 -26.74
CA ALA A 158 -8.65 1.87 -28.15
C ALA A 158 -8.73 3.30 -28.72
N ALA A 159 -9.28 4.27 -27.98
CA ALA A 159 -9.38 5.66 -28.42
C ALA A 159 -8.01 6.35 -28.56
N ASN A 160 -6.97 5.84 -27.89
CA ASN A 160 -5.60 6.31 -28.07
C ASN A 160 -4.65 5.17 -28.51
N PRO A 161 -4.66 4.79 -29.80
CA PRO A 161 -3.85 3.68 -30.31
C PRO A 161 -2.34 3.97 -30.28
N ARG A 162 -1.92 5.22 -30.02
CA ARG A 162 -0.51 5.58 -29.85
C ARG A 162 0.03 5.24 -28.45
N GLU A 163 -0.86 5.00 -27.50
CA GLU A 163 -0.53 4.59 -26.12
C GLU A 163 -0.93 3.14 -25.87
N TRP A 164 -2.15 2.75 -26.27
CA TRP A 164 -2.65 1.39 -26.10
C TRP A 164 -2.01 0.43 -27.10
N GLY A 165 -1.35 -0.62 -26.59
CA GLY A 165 -0.68 -1.63 -27.41
C GLY A 165 0.68 -1.21 -28.00
N ALA A 166 1.12 0.03 -27.78
CA ALA A 166 2.35 0.58 -28.36
C ALA A 166 3.60 0.43 -27.44
N GLY A 167 3.44 -0.17 -26.26
CA GLY A 167 4.48 -0.18 -25.23
C GLY A 167 4.73 1.23 -24.67
N LEU A 168 5.99 1.57 -24.37
CA LEU A 168 6.34 2.88 -23.80
C LEU A 168 6.30 4.05 -24.81
N GLY A 169 6.14 3.80 -26.11
CA GLY A 169 6.05 4.85 -27.15
C GLY A 169 7.33 5.69 -27.38
N GLY A 170 8.34 5.62 -26.49
CA GLY A 170 9.65 6.25 -26.65
C GLY A 170 10.26 6.75 -25.34
N ALA A 171 11.47 7.31 -25.42
CA ALA A 171 12.24 7.77 -24.26
C ALA A 171 11.63 8.99 -23.52
N ARG A 172 10.65 9.66 -24.13
CA ARG A 172 9.95 10.83 -23.56
C ARG A 172 8.61 10.47 -22.91
N HIS A 173 8.36 9.20 -22.62
CA HIS A 173 7.15 8.76 -21.94
C HIS A 173 6.99 9.52 -20.60
N PRO A 174 5.83 10.15 -20.32
CA PRO A 174 5.66 11.02 -19.16
C PRO A 174 5.53 10.26 -17.83
N GLY A 175 5.34 8.94 -17.91
CA GLY A 175 5.06 8.08 -16.76
C GLY A 175 3.57 7.77 -16.62
N VAL A 176 3.22 7.03 -15.58
CA VAL A 176 1.82 6.73 -15.27
C VAL A 176 1.14 8.00 -14.75
N PRO A 177 0.00 8.43 -15.30
CA PRO A 177 -0.70 9.62 -14.81
C PRO A 177 -1.46 9.32 -13.50
N TYR A 178 -1.87 10.38 -12.79
CA TYR A 178 -2.67 10.30 -11.56
C TYR A 178 -2.01 9.50 -10.41
N THR A 179 -0.68 9.49 -10.35
CA THR A 179 0.10 8.91 -9.25
C THR A 179 0.64 10.00 -8.32
N PHE A 180 0.81 9.67 -7.04
CA PHE A 180 1.36 10.61 -6.05
C PHE A 180 2.82 11.00 -6.35
N PHE A 181 3.64 10.02 -6.75
CA PHE A 181 5.00 10.24 -7.22
C PHE A 181 5.01 10.26 -8.75
N SER A 182 5.58 11.33 -9.32
CA SER A 182 5.85 11.42 -10.76
C SER A 182 7.06 10.57 -11.16
N GLN A 183 7.16 10.21 -12.45
CA GLN A 183 8.34 9.53 -12.99
C GLN A 183 9.62 10.35 -12.76
N ARG A 184 10.71 9.68 -12.37
CA ARG A 184 12.01 10.31 -12.11
C ARG A 184 13.06 9.92 -13.17
N PRO A 185 13.56 10.87 -13.99
CA PRO A 185 14.67 10.60 -14.89
C PRO A 185 16.00 10.49 -14.12
N GLY A 186 17.04 9.99 -14.79
CA GLY A 186 18.40 9.94 -14.21
C GLY A 186 18.56 8.95 -13.05
N CYS A 187 17.69 7.95 -12.96
CA CYS A 187 17.80 6.87 -11.98
C CYS A 187 18.64 5.71 -12.52
N ARG A 188 19.18 4.92 -11.61
CA ARG A 188 19.75 3.59 -11.89
C ARG A 188 19.01 2.57 -11.05
N VAL A 189 18.66 1.45 -11.67
CA VAL A 189 18.04 0.31 -11.01
C VAL A 189 18.97 -0.90 -11.17
N THR A 190 19.34 -1.52 -10.06
CA THR A 190 19.92 -2.86 -10.07
C THR A 190 18.81 -3.84 -9.74
N LEU A 191 18.58 -4.80 -10.64
CA LEU A 191 17.59 -5.86 -10.46
C LEU A 191 18.27 -7.07 -9.81
N TYR A 192 17.61 -7.64 -8.81
CA TYR A 192 18.06 -8.83 -8.10
C TYR A 192 17.12 -9.99 -8.35
N GLN A 193 17.71 -11.10 -8.77
CA GLN A 193 17.05 -12.40 -8.79
C GLN A 193 17.51 -13.16 -7.54
N ASP A 194 16.56 -13.45 -6.66
CA ASP A 194 16.76 -14.04 -5.34
C ASP A 194 17.66 -13.19 -4.42
N ALA A 195 17.92 -13.69 -3.21
CA ALA A 195 18.74 -12.99 -2.22
C ALA A 195 20.22 -12.97 -2.64
N HIS A 196 20.69 -14.03 -3.30
CA HIS A 196 22.07 -14.19 -3.72
C HIS A 196 22.18 -14.87 -5.09
N THR A 197 23.26 -14.55 -5.80
CA THR A 197 23.61 -15.20 -7.08
C THR A 197 25.04 -15.76 -7.01
N PRO A 198 25.22 -17.08 -7.13
CA PRO A 198 26.53 -17.71 -7.23
C PRO A 198 27.22 -17.34 -8.55
N ASP A 199 28.55 -17.26 -8.53
CA ASP A 199 29.36 -16.99 -9.75
C ASP A 199 29.13 -18.04 -10.85
N ALA A 200 28.82 -19.27 -10.46
CA ALA A 200 28.51 -20.38 -11.38
C ALA A 200 27.21 -20.19 -12.18
N PHE A 201 26.31 -19.30 -11.77
CA PHE A 201 24.98 -19.13 -12.38
C PHE A 201 24.94 -18.05 -13.49
N ALA A 202 26.07 -17.64 -14.06
CA ALA A 202 26.12 -16.53 -15.02
C ALA A 202 26.12 -17.00 -16.50
N PRO A 203 24.95 -17.25 -17.16
CA PRO A 203 24.93 -17.43 -18.61
C PRO A 203 25.33 -16.12 -19.29
N ARG A 204 26.02 -16.25 -20.43
CA ARG A 204 26.38 -15.09 -21.24
C ARG A 204 25.16 -14.57 -21.99
N ILE A 205 24.49 -13.57 -21.43
CA ILE A 205 23.34 -12.89 -22.07
C ILE A 205 23.82 -11.56 -22.66
N PRO A 206 23.93 -11.43 -23.99
CA PRO A 206 24.37 -10.18 -24.62
C PRO A 206 23.30 -9.09 -24.50
N LEU A 207 23.74 -7.86 -24.22
CA LEU A 207 22.91 -6.67 -24.15
C LEU A 207 23.30 -5.67 -25.25
N SER A 208 22.42 -4.70 -25.47
CA SER A 208 22.76 -3.53 -26.29
C SER A 208 23.98 -2.79 -25.72
N GLY A 209 24.79 -2.21 -26.61
CA GLY A 209 26.06 -1.57 -26.26
C GLY A 209 27.22 -2.55 -26.01
N GLY A 210 27.09 -3.81 -26.44
CA GLY A 210 28.19 -4.79 -26.46
C GLY A 210 28.57 -5.38 -25.10
N ARG A 211 27.78 -5.10 -24.05
CA ARG A 211 27.99 -5.63 -22.69
C ARG A 211 27.27 -6.96 -22.51
N THR A 212 27.73 -7.76 -21.56
CA THR A 212 27.00 -8.94 -21.06
C THR A 212 26.20 -8.55 -19.83
N TYR A 213 24.99 -9.10 -19.67
CA TYR A 213 24.21 -8.98 -18.44
C TYR A 213 25.03 -9.45 -17.24
N GLN A 214 24.99 -8.66 -16.18
CA GLN A 214 25.63 -8.98 -14.90
C GLN A 214 24.55 -9.07 -13.85
N GLN A 215 24.50 -10.20 -13.14
CA GLN A 215 23.54 -10.42 -12.08
C GLN A 215 23.93 -9.59 -10.85
N GLY A 216 22.94 -8.96 -10.22
CA GLY A 216 23.12 -8.34 -8.91
C GLY A 216 23.03 -9.40 -7.80
N ARG A 217 23.61 -9.12 -6.63
CA ARG A 217 23.51 -9.99 -5.44
C ARG A 217 22.86 -9.18 -4.32
N CYS A 218 21.57 -9.45 -4.06
CA CYS A 218 20.75 -8.55 -3.24
C CYS A 218 21.31 -8.36 -1.83
N TRP A 219 21.55 -9.46 -1.11
CA TRP A 219 21.94 -9.39 0.30
C TRP A 219 23.42 -9.00 0.47
N GLU A 220 24.28 -9.26 -0.53
CA GLU A 220 25.63 -8.66 -0.57
C GLU A 220 25.54 -7.12 -0.65
N ASP A 221 24.77 -6.59 -1.61
CA ASP A 221 24.62 -5.15 -1.80
C ASP A 221 23.89 -4.47 -0.61
N VAL A 222 22.95 -5.16 0.04
CA VAL A 222 22.30 -4.68 1.27
C VAL A 222 23.29 -4.63 2.43
N PHE A 223 24.09 -5.69 2.61
CA PHE A 223 25.12 -5.74 3.66
C PHE A 223 26.13 -4.60 3.50
N ASP A 224 26.65 -4.41 2.28
CA ASP A 224 27.60 -3.35 1.98
C ASP A 224 26.96 -1.97 2.25
N ALA A 225 25.72 -1.76 1.80
CA ALA A 225 25.01 -0.49 1.98
C ALA A 225 24.71 -0.14 3.45
N ILE A 226 24.35 -1.13 4.28
CA ILE A 226 24.16 -0.93 5.73
C ILE A 226 25.50 -0.66 6.43
N SER A 227 26.52 -1.43 6.08
CA SER A 227 27.86 -1.32 6.67
C SER A 227 28.48 0.05 6.40
N ASP A 228 28.32 0.55 5.18
CA ASP A 228 28.90 1.83 4.73
C ASP A 228 28.09 3.06 5.15
N ALA A 229 26.86 2.90 5.67
CA ALA A 229 25.99 4.01 6.07
C ALA A 229 26.63 4.87 7.17
N ARG A 230 26.42 6.19 7.11
CA ARG A 230 27.00 7.16 8.05
C ARG A 230 25.99 8.07 8.73
N HIS A 231 24.76 8.14 8.23
CA HIS A 231 23.74 9.06 8.73
C HIS A 231 22.41 8.37 9.03
N LEU A 232 21.94 7.48 8.17
CA LEU A 232 20.64 6.84 8.33
C LEU A 232 20.60 5.42 7.77
N ILE A 233 19.87 4.56 8.48
CA ILE A 233 19.44 3.23 8.02
C ILE A 233 17.96 3.08 8.41
N TYR A 234 17.07 3.18 7.43
CA TYR A 234 15.63 3.09 7.64
C TYR A 234 15.07 1.82 7.03
N VAL A 235 14.40 1.00 7.83
CA VAL A 235 13.92 -0.32 7.41
C VAL A 235 12.40 -0.41 7.62
N THR A 236 11.67 -0.90 6.61
CA THR A 236 10.33 -1.44 6.81
C THR A 236 10.34 -2.91 6.43
N GLY A 237 9.65 -3.74 7.20
CA GLY A 237 9.47 -5.15 6.89
C GLY A 237 8.07 -5.60 7.29
N TRP A 238 7.54 -6.56 6.54
CA TRP A 238 6.40 -7.34 7.02
C TRP A 238 6.86 -8.25 8.17
N SER A 239 8.07 -8.79 8.06
CA SER A 239 8.80 -9.43 9.14
C SER A 239 10.26 -9.03 9.06
N VAL A 240 10.94 -8.96 10.18
CA VAL A 240 12.39 -8.85 10.27
C VAL A 240 12.83 -9.89 11.27
N TYR A 241 13.93 -10.60 11.00
CA TYR A 241 14.50 -11.55 11.94
C TYR A 241 15.96 -11.19 12.21
N THR A 242 16.29 -10.92 13.47
CA THR A 242 17.58 -10.33 13.86
C THR A 242 18.74 -11.30 13.72
N GLU A 243 18.49 -12.60 13.77
CA GLU A 243 19.52 -13.64 13.82
C GLU A 243 20.02 -14.11 12.44
N ILE A 244 19.42 -13.63 11.34
CA ILE A 244 19.92 -13.97 10.00
C ILE A 244 21.28 -13.34 9.75
N THR A 245 22.11 -14.02 8.96
CA THR A 245 23.30 -13.43 8.33
C THR A 245 23.02 -13.13 6.86
N LEU A 246 23.51 -11.98 6.38
CA LEU A 246 23.31 -11.55 4.99
C LEU A 246 24.29 -12.22 4.01
N ILE A 247 25.49 -12.56 4.49
CA ILE A 247 26.56 -13.16 3.69
C ILE A 247 26.74 -14.60 4.13
N ARG A 248 26.43 -15.55 3.24
CA ARG A 248 26.53 -17.00 3.55
C ARG A 248 27.34 -17.81 2.54
N ASP A 249 27.67 -17.22 1.40
CA ASP A 249 28.48 -17.88 0.38
C ASP A 249 29.96 -17.86 0.79
N GLY A 250 30.47 -19.03 1.21
CA GLY A 250 31.87 -19.20 1.62
C GLY A 250 32.89 -18.91 0.51
N SER A 251 32.47 -18.92 -0.77
CA SER A 251 33.34 -18.53 -1.89
C SER A 251 33.42 -17.01 -2.08
N ARG A 252 32.53 -16.25 -1.41
CA ARG A 252 32.42 -14.79 -1.54
C ARG A 252 32.34 -14.09 -0.18
N PRO A 253 33.31 -14.31 0.73
CA PRO A 253 33.28 -13.71 2.05
C PRO A 253 33.31 -12.17 1.97
N ARG A 254 32.74 -11.53 3.00
CA ARG A 254 32.86 -10.09 3.26
C ARG A 254 33.41 -9.90 4.68
N PRO A 255 34.31 -8.93 4.92
CA PRO A 255 34.73 -8.58 6.28
C PRO A 255 33.52 -8.26 7.16
N GLY A 256 33.36 -8.98 8.27
CA GLY A 256 32.22 -8.85 9.18
C GLY A 256 30.89 -9.42 8.65
N GLY A 257 30.91 -10.18 7.56
CA GLY A 257 29.72 -10.79 6.95
C GLY A 257 29.10 -11.93 7.76
N ASP A 258 29.79 -12.41 8.78
CA ASP A 258 29.33 -13.40 9.76
C ASP A 258 28.45 -12.80 10.87
N ALA A 259 28.43 -11.47 11.00
CA ALA A 259 27.55 -10.78 11.94
C ALA A 259 26.08 -10.99 11.55
N THR A 260 25.24 -11.19 12.57
CA THR A 260 23.79 -11.21 12.38
C THR A 260 23.30 -9.80 12.01
N LEU A 261 22.14 -9.72 11.37
CA LEU A 261 21.51 -8.45 11.03
C LEU A 261 21.30 -7.57 12.27
N GLY A 262 20.88 -8.16 13.38
CA GLY A 262 20.67 -7.48 14.65
C GLY A 262 21.93 -6.81 15.17
N GLU A 263 23.04 -7.54 15.23
CA GLU A 263 24.32 -7.01 15.71
C GLU A 263 24.90 -5.96 14.76
N LEU A 264 24.75 -6.15 13.44
CA LEU A 264 25.14 -5.15 12.45
C LEU A 264 24.40 -3.82 12.70
N LEU A 265 23.08 -3.86 12.89
CA LEU A 265 22.27 -2.66 13.12
C LEU A 265 22.58 -1.99 14.47
N LYS A 266 22.78 -2.77 15.55
CA LYS A 266 23.20 -2.24 16.86
C LYS A 266 24.56 -1.53 16.75
N ARG A 267 25.53 -2.15 16.06
CA ARG A 267 26.85 -1.55 15.84
C ARG A 267 26.73 -0.21 15.12
N LYS A 268 26.01 -0.16 13.99
CA LYS A 268 25.81 1.08 13.23
C LYS A 268 25.11 2.16 14.06
N ALA A 269 24.12 1.79 14.88
CA ALA A 269 23.45 2.73 15.76
C ALA A 269 24.40 3.31 16.82
N SER A 270 25.24 2.47 17.43
CA SER A 270 26.23 2.91 18.43
C SER A 270 27.35 3.78 17.84
N GLU A 271 27.64 3.65 16.53
CA GLU A 271 28.54 4.54 15.77
C GLU A 271 27.91 5.91 15.47
N GLY A 272 26.65 6.15 15.86
CA GLY A 272 25.92 7.40 15.66
C GLY A 272 25.06 7.44 14.39
N VAL A 273 24.91 6.33 13.67
CA VAL A 273 23.99 6.25 12.52
C VAL A 273 22.56 6.14 13.03
N ARG A 274 21.63 6.92 12.48
CA ARG A 274 20.23 6.83 12.89
C ARG A 274 19.55 5.60 12.29
N VAL A 275 19.30 4.59 13.11
CA VAL A 275 18.64 3.35 12.69
C VAL A 275 17.17 3.37 13.13
N LEU A 276 16.24 3.45 12.17
CA LEU A 276 14.80 3.48 12.43
C LEU A 276 14.11 2.31 11.72
N MET A 277 13.22 1.61 12.42
CA MET A 277 12.53 0.44 11.87
C MET A 277 11.02 0.54 12.08
N LEU A 278 10.25 0.26 11.02
CA LEU A 278 8.80 0.06 11.05
C LEU A 278 8.49 -1.39 10.64
N VAL A 279 8.37 -2.27 11.63
CA VAL A 279 8.00 -3.67 11.43
C VAL A 279 6.49 -3.80 11.60
N TRP A 280 5.82 -4.61 10.78
CA TRP A 280 4.38 -4.84 10.96
C TRP A 280 4.10 -5.48 12.32
N ASP A 281 3.11 -4.95 13.04
CA ASP A 281 2.57 -5.51 14.29
C ASP A 281 1.53 -6.58 13.96
N ASP A 282 1.92 -7.85 14.02
CA ASP A 282 1.00 -8.98 13.95
C ASP A 282 0.22 -9.03 15.27
N ARG A 283 -1.00 -8.48 15.25
CA ARG A 283 -1.88 -8.46 16.43
C ARG A 283 -2.32 -9.83 16.93
N THR A 284 -1.98 -10.91 16.21
CA THR A 284 -2.16 -12.29 16.67
C THR A 284 -0.95 -12.82 17.44
N SER A 285 0.19 -12.12 17.42
CA SER A 285 1.32 -12.30 18.33
C SER A 285 0.92 -11.77 19.72
N VAL A 286 0.23 -12.59 20.49
CA VAL A 286 -0.33 -12.16 21.79
C VAL A 286 0.79 -12.15 22.85
N GLU A 287 1.42 -11.00 23.07
CA GLU A 287 2.36 -10.75 24.17
C GLU A 287 1.77 -11.13 25.55
N SER A 288 0.44 -11.01 25.74
CA SER A 288 -0.22 -11.33 27.01
C SER A 288 -0.37 -12.83 27.32
N LEU A 289 0.02 -13.72 26.40
CA LEU A 289 0.03 -15.17 26.59
C LEU A 289 1.45 -15.79 26.54
N GLY A 290 2.50 -14.97 26.43
CA GLY A 290 3.89 -15.45 26.36
C GLY A 290 4.22 -16.23 25.08
N MET A 291 3.41 -16.09 24.02
CA MET A 291 3.69 -16.69 22.71
C MET A 291 4.36 -15.64 21.81
N THR A 292 5.60 -15.91 21.40
CA THR A 292 6.34 -15.04 20.47
C THR A 292 6.06 -15.34 18.99
N TRP A 293 5.25 -16.37 18.70
CA TRP A 293 4.89 -16.79 17.35
C TRP A 293 3.43 -16.43 17.04
N GLY A 294 3.22 -15.42 16.18
CA GLY A 294 1.89 -15.09 15.63
C GLY A 294 1.37 -16.20 14.70
N TYR A 295 0.07 -16.20 14.40
CA TYR A 295 -0.54 -17.15 13.46
C TYR A 295 0.12 -17.11 12.08
N MET A 296 0.73 -15.96 11.74
CA MET A 296 1.36 -15.72 10.45
C MET A 296 2.87 -16.02 10.43
N GLY A 297 3.46 -16.46 11.54
CA GLY A 297 4.90 -16.80 11.62
C GLY A 297 5.83 -15.61 11.41
N THR A 298 5.49 -14.45 11.98
CA THR A 298 6.36 -13.26 12.01
C THR A 298 7.23 -13.24 13.26
N HIS A 299 8.37 -12.54 13.17
CA HIS A 299 9.33 -12.33 14.27
C HIS A 299 9.27 -10.88 14.80
N ASP A 300 8.11 -10.24 14.71
CA ASP A 300 7.94 -8.81 14.97
C ASP A 300 8.15 -8.47 16.45
N ALA A 301 7.44 -9.15 17.36
CA ALA A 301 7.60 -8.95 18.81
C ALA A 301 9.02 -9.28 19.29
N GLU A 302 9.60 -10.38 18.81
CA GLU A 302 10.98 -10.79 19.14
C GLU A 302 12.00 -9.74 18.69
N THR A 303 11.83 -9.19 17.48
CA THR A 303 12.69 -8.13 16.95
C THR A 303 12.57 -6.84 17.75
N ALA A 304 11.36 -6.45 18.12
CA ALA A 304 11.14 -5.26 18.95
C ALA A 304 11.77 -5.42 20.35
N GLU A 305 11.67 -6.60 20.96
CA GLU A 305 12.36 -6.92 22.21
C GLU A 305 13.88 -6.88 22.06
N TYR A 306 14.42 -7.50 21.01
CA TYR A 306 15.86 -7.58 20.77
C TYR A 306 16.54 -6.21 20.68
N PHE A 307 15.84 -5.20 20.14
CA PHE A 307 16.32 -3.82 20.05
C PHE A 307 15.93 -2.94 21.24
N ARG A 308 15.12 -3.43 22.18
CA ARG A 308 14.71 -2.68 23.36
C ARG A 308 15.94 -2.28 24.19
N GLY A 309 16.04 -0.99 24.53
CA GLY A 309 17.16 -0.46 25.30
C GLY A 309 18.45 -0.24 24.51
N THR A 310 18.41 -0.43 23.18
CA THR A 310 19.54 -0.09 22.29
C THR A 310 19.31 1.23 21.55
N ASP A 311 20.30 1.71 20.80
CA ASP A 311 20.20 2.91 19.98
C ASP A 311 19.37 2.71 18.69
N VAL A 312 18.95 1.48 18.39
CA VAL A 312 18.03 1.16 17.28
C VAL A 312 16.60 1.46 17.69
N GLN A 313 15.90 2.30 16.92
CA GLN A 313 14.49 2.61 17.18
C GLN A 313 13.57 1.70 16.36
N CYS A 314 13.19 0.57 16.96
CA CYS A 314 12.24 -0.37 16.38
C CYS A 314 10.81 -0.10 16.84
N VAL A 315 9.89 0.11 15.90
CA VAL A 315 8.48 0.38 16.17
C VAL A 315 7.59 -0.68 15.49
N LEU A 316 6.78 -1.35 16.29
CA LEU A 316 5.70 -2.21 15.83
C LEU A 316 4.55 -1.36 15.27
N CYS A 317 4.19 -1.61 14.02
CA CYS A 317 3.33 -0.77 13.21
C CYS A 317 2.06 -1.54 12.81
N PRO A 318 0.93 -1.36 13.52
CA PRO A 318 -0.31 -2.04 13.16
C PRO A 318 -0.97 -1.40 11.95
N ARG A 319 -1.54 -2.23 11.07
CA ARG A 319 -2.36 -1.74 9.96
C ARG A 319 -3.82 -1.67 10.41
N ASN A 320 -4.33 -0.46 10.59
CA ASN A 320 -5.76 -0.25 10.82
C ASN A 320 -6.51 -0.18 9.49
N PRO A 321 -7.70 -0.77 9.36
CA PRO A 321 -8.52 -0.65 8.15
C PRO A 321 -9.00 0.79 7.97
N ASP A 322 -9.24 1.19 6.74
CA ASP A 322 -9.75 2.52 6.45
C ASP A 322 -11.19 2.68 6.99
N ILE A 323 -11.52 3.88 7.48
CA ILE A 323 -12.83 4.18 8.09
C ILE A 323 -13.93 4.05 7.02
N GLY A 324 -14.86 3.10 7.21
CA GLY A 324 -16.03 2.95 6.34
C GLY A 324 -16.51 1.52 6.06
N ARG A 325 -16.01 0.50 6.75
CA ARG A 325 -16.62 -0.84 6.80
C ARG A 325 -17.43 -1.00 8.10
N SER A 326 -18.42 -1.90 8.13
CA SER A 326 -19.17 -2.18 9.36
C SER A 326 -18.22 -2.55 10.49
N ALA A 327 -18.51 -2.17 11.74
CA ALA A 327 -17.59 -2.36 12.88
C ALA A 327 -17.06 -3.80 13.00
N VAL A 328 -17.90 -4.81 12.73
CA VAL A 328 -17.54 -6.24 12.75
C VAL A 328 -16.58 -6.61 11.61
N MET A 329 -16.86 -6.16 10.38
CA MET A 329 -15.98 -6.39 9.24
C MET A 329 -14.69 -5.58 9.37
N GLY A 330 -14.74 -4.41 10.01
CA GLY A 330 -13.59 -3.59 10.36
C GLY A 330 -12.67 -4.31 11.33
N LEU A 331 -13.22 -4.94 12.39
CA LEU A 331 -12.42 -5.71 13.34
C LEU A 331 -11.75 -6.91 12.65
N GLN A 332 -12.49 -7.74 11.91
CA GLN A 332 -11.90 -8.85 11.14
C GLN A 332 -10.85 -8.37 10.13
N THR A 333 -11.15 -7.30 9.36
CA THR A 333 -10.19 -6.74 8.40
C THR A 333 -8.93 -6.24 9.10
N ALA A 334 -9.03 -5.64 10.30
CA ALA A 334 -7.90 -5.14 11.06
C ALA A 334 -6.92 -6.23 11.52
N TYR A 335 -7.38 -7.48 11.66
CA TYR A 335 -6.53 -8.64 11.94
C TYR A 335 -5.98 -9.32 10.67
N MET A 336 -6.46 -8.95 9.48
CA MET A 336 -6.14 -9.62 8.21
C MET A 336 -5.34 -8.77 7.22
N ILE A 337 -5.14 -7.48 7.49
CA ILE A 337 -4.34 -6.60 6.64
C ILE A 337 -3.01 -6.28 7.32
N SER A 338 -1.94 -6.22 6.53
CA SER A 338 -0.59 -5.97 7.04
C SER A 338 0.05 -4.74 6.41
N HIS A 339 1.09 -4.24 7.07
CA HIS A 339 2.08 -3.42 6.39
C HIS A 339 3.04 -4.34 5.66
N HIS A 340 2.90 -4.46 4.34
CA HIS A 340 3.65 -5.45 3.55
C HIS A 340 4.87 -4.87 2.79
N GLN A 341 5.21 -3.60 3.06
CA GLN A 341 6.35 -2.94 2.43
C GLN A 341 7.68 -3.51 2.95
N LYS A 342 8.57 -3.95 2.05
CA LYS A 342 9.96 -4.28 2.34
C LYS A 342 10.85 -3.17 1.79
N ILE A 343 11.38 -2.33 2.67
CA ILE A 343 12.16 -1.14 2.31
C ILE A 343 13.43 -1.14 3.13
N ILE A 344 14.55 -0.83 2.49
CA ILE A 344 15.79 -0.42 3.16
C ILE A 344 16.25 0.88 2.51
N ALA A 345 16.32 1.98 3.25
CA ALA A 345 16.83 3.25 2.76
C ALA A 345 18.05 3.66 3.58
N VAL A 346 19.16 3.96 2.89
CA VAL A 346 20.43 4.32 3.52
C VAL A 346 21.06 5.52 2.82
N ASP A 347 21.92 6.25 3.54
CA ASP A 347 22.87 7.14 2.90
C ASP A 347 24.10 6.36 2.40
N HIS A 348 24.56 6.67 1.19
CA HIS A 348 25.67 6.00 0.52
C HIS A 348 26.59 7.01 -0.15
N ASP A 349 27.85 6.67 -0.37
CA ASP A 349 28.80 7.54 -1.08
C ASP A 349 28.34 7.91 -2.49
N MET A 350 28.67 9.14 -2.89
CA MET A 350 28.48 9.62 -4.26
C MET A 350 29.45 8.91 -5.22
N PRO A 351 28.99 8.52 -6.43
CA PRO A 351 29.83 7.83 -7.41
C PRO A 351 30.73 8.84 -8.16
N VAL A 352 31.68 9.47 -7.46
CA VAL A 352 32.65 10.42 -8.03
C VAL A 352 34.06 9.81 -7.97
N ARG A 353 34.80 9.85 -9.09
CA ARG A 353 36.20 9.41 -9.14
C ARG A 353 37.06 10.32 -8.25
N GLY A 354 37.83 9.73 -7.34
CA GLY A 354 38.72 10.46 -6.41
C GLY A 354 38.16 10.70 -5.01
N GLY A 355 36.97 10.16 -4.70
CA GLY A 355 36.33 10.31 -3.39
C GLY A 355 35.62 11.65 -3.24
N SER A 356 34.46 11.64 -2.58
CA SER A 356 33.76 12.85 -2.17
C SER A 356 33.26 12.64 -0.75
N SER A 357 33.28 13.70 0.06
CA SER A 357 32.58 13.69 1.35
C SER A 357 31.05 13.74 1.19
N ARG A 358 30.55 13.98 -0.03
CA ARG A 358 29.11 14.02 -0.32
C ARG A 358 28.53 12.63 -0.40
N ARG A 359 27.35 12.49 0.21
CA ARG A 359 26.56 11.26 0.22
C ARG A 359 25.21 11.49 -0.46
N ARG A 360 24.56 10.40 -0.83
CA ARG A 360 23.27 10.34 -1.53
C ARG A 360 22.41 9.28 -0.87
N ILE A 361 21.14 9.20 -1.25
CA ILE A 361 20.27 8.11 -0.83
C ILE A 361 20.31 6.97 -1.84
N VAL A 362 20.35 5.76 -1.30
CA VAL A 362 20.10 4.50 -1.99
C VAL A 362 18.94 3.84 -1.28
N SER A 363 18.05 3.21 -2.03
CA SER A 363 16.92 2.49 -1.44
C SER A 363 16.70 1.16 -2.10
N PHE A 364 16.26 0.18 -1.32
CA PHE A 364 15.94 -1.16 -1.77
C PHE A 364 14.44 -1.39 -1.59
N VAL A 365 13.80 -1.98 -2.60
CA VAL A 365 12.39 -2.35 -2.62
C VAL A 365 12.20 -3.66 -3.37
N GLY A 366 11.27 -4.51 -2.93
CA GLY A 366 11.02 -5.80 -3.56
C GLY A 366 10.16 -6.73 -2.72
N GLY A 367 10.26 -8.04 -2.99
CA GLY A 367 9.56 -9.09 -2.24
C GLY A 367 10.34 -9.66 -1.05
N LEU A 368 11.67 -9.57 -1.05
CA LEU A 368 12.51 -10.07 0.04
C LEU A 368 12.42 -9.21 1.31
N ASP A 369 11.83 -9.78 2.38
CA ASP A 369 12.03 -9.29 3.75
C ASP A 369 13.43 -9.67 4.27
N LEU A 370 13.92 -8.94 5.27
CA LEU A 370 15.13 -9.28 6.01
C LEU A 370 14.80 -10.25 7.15
N CYS A 371 14.33 -11.46 6.81
CA CYS A 371 14.00 -12.49 7.78
C CYS A 371 14.38 -13.90 7.29
N ASP A 372 14.08 -14.89 8.13
CA ASP A 372 14.33 -16.32 7.93
C ASP A 372 13.72 -16.85 6.62
N GLY A 373 14.34 -17.88 6.04
CA GLY A 373 13.86 -18.58 4.84
C GLY A 373 14.08 -17.86 3.51
N ARG A 374 14.36 -16.54 3.53
CA ARG A 374 14.47 -15.69 2.33
C ARG A 374 15.82 -15.77 1.64
N TYR A 375 16.88 -16.20 2.34
CA TYR A 375 18.17 -16.43 1.70
C TYR A 375 18.05 -17.63 0.76
N ASP A 376 18.22 -17.40 -0.53
CA ASP A 376 18.34 -18.47 -1.50
C ASP A 376 19.14 -18.01 -2.72
N THR A 377 19.41 -18.98 -3.59
CA THR A 377 20.08 -18.82 -4.88
C THR A 377 19.23 -19.48 -5.94
N GLN A 378 19.58 -19.27 -7.21
CA GLN A 378 18.87 -19.86 -8.35
C GLN A 378 18.95 -21.39 -8.40
N PHE A 379 19.79 -22.02 -7.58
CA PHE A 379 19.81 -23.47 -7.44
C PHE A 379 18.62 -24.02 -6.66
N HIS A 380 17.98 -23.21 -5.81
CA HIS A 380 16.78 -23.57 -5.03
C HIS A 380 16.82 -25.00 -4.46
N SER A 381 17.94 -25.31 -3.79
CA SER A 381 18.19 -26.66 -3.32
C SER A 381 17.20 -27.07 -2.24
N LEU A 382 16.56 -28.23 -2.43
CA LEU A 382 15.65 -28.83 -1.45
C LEU A 382 16.38 -29.45 -0.25
N PHE A 383 17.57 -30.00 -0.47
CA PHE A 383 18.27 -30.85 0.53
C PHE A 383 19.76 -30.52 0.70
N ARG A 384 20.46 -30.10 -0.36
CA ARG A 384 21.94 -30.02 -0.42
C ARG A 384 22.57 -28.82 0.29
N THR A 385 21.74 -27.95 0.86
CA THR A 385 22.18 -26.72 1.54
C THR A 385 21.77 -26.70 3.02
N MET A 386 21.12 -27.77 3.47
CA MET A 386 20.63 -27.95 4.85
C MET A 386 21.78 -28.12 5.85
N ASP A 387 22.96 -28.53 5.42
CA ASP A 387 24.18 -28.64 6.21
C ASP A 387 25.10 -27.41 6.08
N THR A 388 24.70 -26.43 5.26
CA THR A 388 25.48 -25.22 4.96
C THR A 388 24.63 -23.96 5.16
N ALA A 389 24.27 -23.25 4.08
CA ALA A 389 23.65 -21.92 4.15
C ALA A 389 22.26 -21.90 4.81
N HIS A 390 21.57 -23.04 4.86
CA HIS A 390 20.22 -23.17 5.43
C HIS A 390 20.18 -23.97 6.74
N HIS A 391 21.32 -24.38 7.30
CA HIS A 391 21.34 -25.17 8.55
C HIS A 391 20.71 -24.44 9.74
N LYS A 392 20.97 -23.13 9.86
CA LYS A 392 20.37 -22.26 10.88
C LYS A 392 19.18 -21.45 10.35
N ASP A 393 18.70 -21.79 9.16
CA ASP A 393 17.67 -21.03 8.45
C ASP A 393 16.76 -21.97 7.64
N PHE A 394 16.35 -23.07 8.29
CA PHE A 394 15.47 -24.06 7.70
C PHE A 394 14.02 -23.55 7.76
N HIS A 395 13.45 -23.28 6.59
CA HIS A 395 12.08 -22.81 6.43
C HIS A 395 11.25 -23.86 5.67
N GLN A 396 10.15 -24.32 6.27
CA GLN A 396 9.19 -25.26 5.68
C GLN A 396 7.82 -25.13 6.39
N PRO A 397 7.00 -24.13 6.04
CA PRO A 397 5.71 -23.91 6.68
C PRO A 397 4.59 -24.83 6.17
N ASN A 398 4.84 -25.65 5.13
CA ASN A 398 3.78 -26.42 4.48
C ASN A 398 3.45 -27.76 5.14
N PHE A 399 4.34 -28.27 6.00
CA PHE A 399 4.11 -29.51 6.74
C PHE A 399 4.12 -29.24 8.24
N VAL A 400 3.31 -30.01 8.98
CA VAL A 400 3.34 -29.98 10.44
C VAL A 400 4.62 -30.63 10.97
N ASP A 401 5.09 -30.14 12.13
CA ASP A 401 6.23 -30.67 12.87
C ASP A 401 7.54 -30.79 12.06
N THR A 402 7.81 -29.89 11.13
CA THR A 402 9.09 -29.88 10.40
C THR A 402 10.24 -29.35 11.26
N SER A 403 11.44 -29.89 11.08
CA SER A 403 12.66 -29.36 11.67
C SER A 403 13.87 -29.79 10.86
N ILE A 404 14.96 -29.03 10.94
CA ILE A 404 16.23 -29.40 10.30
C ILE A 404 16.72 -30.80 10.71
N THR A 405 16.45 -31.23 11.94
CA THR A 405 16.81 -32.55 12.48
C THR A 405 16.02 -33.71 11.88
N LYS A 406 14.82 -33.45 11.35
CA LYS A 406 14.01 -34.45 10.64
C LYS A 406 14.34 -34.53 9.14
N GLY A 407 15.20 -33.63 8.66
CA GLY A 407 15.58 -33.52 7.26
C GLY A 407 14.63 -32.64 6.46
N GLY A 408 14.83 -32.66 5.14
CA GLY A 408 14.09 -31.83 4.19
C GLY A 408 12.82 -32.48 3.63
N PRO A 409 12.23 -31.88 2.59
CA PRO A 409 12.75 -30.72 1.86
C PRO A 409 12.53 -29.42 2.64
N ARG A 410 13.48 -28.48 2.58
CA ARG A 410 13.13 -27.06 2.84
C ARG A 410 12.20 -26.56 1.73
N GLU A 411 11.49 -25.47 1.97
CA GLU A 411 10.83 -24.71 0.91
C GLU A 411 11.82 -23.69 0.33
N PRO A 412 12.32 -23.87 -0.91
CA PRO A 412 13.16 -22.87 -1.55
C PRO A 412 12.40 -21.56 -1.77
N TRP A 413 13.12 -20.45 -1.78
CA TRP A 413 12.53 -19.12 -1.87
C TRP A 413 12.96 -18.43 -3.15
N HIS A 414 12.09 -18.46 -4.16
CA HIS A 414 12.26 -17.64 -5.35
C HIS A 414 11.63 -16.27 -5.14
N ASP A 415 12.40 -15.20 -5.38
CA ASP A 415 11.90 -13.83 -5.20
C ASP A 415 12.70 -12.81 -6.01
N ILE A 416 12.20 -11.58 -6.10
CA ILE A 416 12.81 -10.47 -6.83
C ILE A 416 12.91 -9.23 -5.93
N HIS A 417 14.02 -8.51 -6.07
CA HIS A 417 14.24 -7.25 -5.37
C HIS A 417 14.95 -6.25 -6.27
N ALA A 418 14.98 -4.97 -5.88
CA ALA A 418 15.66 -3.93 -6.64
C ALA A 418 16.36 -2.93 -5.73
N LYS A 419 17.56 -2.49 -6.15
CA LYS A 419 18.23 -1.30 -5.61
C LYS A 419 17.97 -0.12 -6.52
N ILE A 420 17.50 0.97 -5.95
CA ILE A 420 17.12 2.21 -6.61
C ILE A 420 18.11 3.29 -6.21
N GLU A 421 18.68 3.94 -7.23
CA GLU A 421 19.65 5.03 -7.09
C GLU A 421 19.18 6.22 -7.92
N GLY A 422 19.46 7.44 -7.44
CA GLY A 422 19.00 8.68 -8.08
C GLY A 422 17.75 9.25 -7.40
N PRO A 423 17.02 10.19 -8.04
CA PRO A 423 15.91 10.89 -7.40
C PRO A 423 14.79 9.98 -6.87
N ALA A 424 14.53 8.83 -7.51
CA ALA A 424 13.50 7.88 -7.06
C ALA A 424 13.82 7.24 -5.69
N ALA A 425 15.10 7.18 -5.29
CA ALA A 425 15.47 6.68 -3.96
C ALA A 425 14.94 7.60 -2.84
N TRP A 426 14.88 8.91 -3.10
CA TRP A 426 14.29 9.87 -2.16
C TRP A 426 12.77 9.72 -2.03
N ASP A 427 12.06 9.31 -3.09
CA ASP A 427 10.61 9.06 -3.00
C ASP A 427 10.31 7.87 -2.05
N ILE A 428 11.16 6.82 -2.08
CA ILE A 428 11.07 5.66 -1.17
C ILE A 428 11.35 6.08 0.27
N LEU A 429 12.39 6.88 0.49
CA LEU A 429 12.68 7.47 1.80
C LEU A 429 11.51 8.34 2.28
N TYR A 430 10.92 9.15 1.40
CA TYR A 430 9.77 9.99 1.74
C TYR A 430 8.54 9.17 2.14
N ASN A 431 8.26 8.04 1.48
CA ASN A 431 7.24 7.09 1.94
C ASN A 431 7.52 6.60 3.37
N PHE A 432 8.77 6.26 3.71
CA PHE A 432 9.14 5.90 5.08
C PHE A 432 8.85 7.05 6.04
N GLU A 433 9.29 8.28 5.73
CA GLU A 433 9.08 9.44 6.59
C GLU A 433 7.60 9.75 6.83
N GLN A 434 6.75 9.63 5.79
CA GLN A 434 5.31 9.80 5.93
C GLN A 434 4.72 8.78 6.91
N ARG A 435 5.11 7.50 6.81
CA ARG A 435 4.68 6.46 7.74
C ARG A 435 5.23 6.67 9.14
N TRP A 436 6.49 7.07 9.28
CA TRP A 436 7.11 7.36 10.57
C TRP A 436 6.39 8.50 11.30
N ARG A 437 6.09 9.61 10.60
CA ARG A 437 5.31 10.72 11.18
C ARG A 437 3.90 10.27 11.60
N LYS A 438 3.29 9.36 10.85
CA LYS A 438 1.92 8.89 11.14
C LYS A 438 1.86 7.86 12.29
N GLN A 439 2.79 6.91 12.33
CA GLN A 439 2.73 5.71 13.18
C GLN A 439 4.00 5.42 13.98
N GLY A 440 5.13 6.05 13.67
CA GLY A 440 6.43 5.80 14.32
C GLY A 440 6.65 6.53 15.66
N VAL A 441 5.93 7.63 15.93
CA VAL A 441 6.08 8.40 17.18
C VAL A 441 4.91 8.13 18.13
N PRO A 442 5.18 7.71 19.39
CA PRO A 442 4.14 7.55 20.43
C PRO A 442 3.34 8.83 20.64
N VAL A 443 2.03 8.69 20.84
CA VAL A 443 1.06 9.80 20.96
C VAL A 443 1.47 10.84 22.03
N HIS A 444 2.21 10.45 23.06
CA HIS A 444 2.67 11.36 24.12
C HIS A 444 3.73 12.40 23.69
N ARG A 445 4.54 12.15 22.66
CA ARG A 445 5.53 13.15 22.19
C ARG A 445 4.97 14.19 21.21
N ARG A 446 3.78 13.95 20.63
CA ARG A 446 3.16 14.89 19.66
C ARG A 446 2.76 16.23 20.25
N ARG A 447 2.58 16.33 21.58
CA ARG A 447 2.22 17.59 22.25
C ARG A 447 3.39 18.54 22.50
N CYS A 448 4.65 18.08 22.44
CA CYS A 448 5.80 18.94 22.68
C CYS A 448 6.30 19.64 21.41
N GLU A 449 6.13 19.06 20.22
CA GLU A 449 6.66 19.64 18.97
C GLU A 449 5.75 20.71 18.34
N LEU A 450 4.47 20.81 18.75
CA LEU A 450 3.56 21.88 18.31
C LEU A 450 3.62 23.16 19.16
N ARG A 451 4.60 23.28 20.08
CA ARG A 451 4.84 24.50 20.87
C ARG A 451 6.13 25.24 20.49
N LEU A 452 6.82 24.80 19.44
CA LEU A 452 7.97 25.50 18.87
C LEU A 452 7.76 25.70 17.37
N SER A 453 6.79 26.54 17.02
CA SER A 453 6.66 27.21 15.74
C SER A 453 6.09 28.60 15.95
#